data_AF-A0A3S1GHZ4-F1
#
_entry.id   AF-A0A3S1GHZ4-F1
#
_cell.length_a   1.000
_cell.length_b   1.000
_cell.length_c   1.000
_cell.angle_alpha   90.00
_cell.angle_beta   90.00
_cell.angle_gamma   90.00
#
_symmetry.space_group_name_H-M   'P 1'
#
loop_
_entity.id
_entity.type
_entity.pdbx_description
1 polymer ?
#
loop_
_entity_poly.entity_id
_entity_poly.type
_entity_poly.pdbx_seq_one_letter_code
_entity_poly.pdbx_strand_id
1 'polypeptide(L)'
;MSVGIRHDDLRRRNRAMVISAVRRAGQPSRTEIAATTGLSHSTISAISADLIQEGILTESKASEPTALKRGRPQIGLALNPEAAAVLTVVLSLNFLSVAVIDYAGQVIAEEQQRLDTLVMPREELIGECMAIVRRRLQDPDLDVGSVARIAMGI
;
A
#
# COMPACT_ATOMS: atom_id res chain seq x y z
N MET A 1 25.65 5.69 -26.72
CA MET A 1 26.13 5.60 -25.31
C MET A 1 25.04 4.95 -24.48
N SER A 2 25.15 3.66 -24.14
CA SER A 2 24.23 3.06 -23.18
C SER A 2 24.67 3.49 -21.79
N VAL A 3 23.80 4.22 -21.10
CA VAL A 3 23.98 4.49 -19.66
C VAL A 3 23.89 3.11 -18.99
N GLY A 4 25.02 2.61 -18.50
CA GLY A 4 25.06 1.37 -17.74
C GLY A 4 24.14 1.51 -16.52
N ILE A 5 23.05 0.75 -16.50
CA ILE A 5 22.15 0.70 -15.36
C ILE A 5 22.98 0.21 -14.17
N ARG A 6 23.08 1.03 -13.11
CA ARG A 6 23.80 0.64 -11.89
C ARG A 6 23.08 -0.55 -11.27
N HIS A 7 23.85 -1.48 -10.70
CA HIS A 7 23.31 -2.71 -10.12
C HIS A 7 22.19 -2.43 -9.07
N ASP A 8 22.33 -1.35 -8.31
CA ASP A 8 21.33 -0.92 -7.32
C ASP A 8 20.01 -0.45 -7.95
N ASP A 9 20.08 0.24 -9.10
CA ASP A 9 18.89 0.68 -9.83
C ASP A 9 18.11 -0.52 -10.38
N LEU A 10 18.83 -1.55 -10.84
CA LEU A 10 18.21 -2.79 -11.31
C LEU A 10 17.53 -3.54 -10.17
N ARG A 11 18.18 -3.65 -9.00
CA ARG A 11 17.58 -4.29 -7.82
C ARG A 11 16.34 -3.53 -7.35
N ARG A 12 16.39 -2.20 -7.28
CA ARG A 12 15.25 -1.36 -6.91
C ARG A 12 14.08 -1.53 -7.89
N ARG A 13 14.37 -1.55 -9.20
CA ARG A 13 13.36 -1.75 -10.24
C ARG A 13 12.70 -3.13 -10.13
N ASN A 14 13.49 -4.19 -9.98
CA ASN A 14 12.94 -5.55 -9.87
C ASN A 14 12.07 -5.71 -8.62
N ARG A 15 12.48 -5.11 -7.49
CA ARG A 15 11.67 -5.08 -6.26
C ARG A 15 10.33 -4.37 -6.48
N ALA A 16 10.35 -3.20 -7.11
CA ALA A 16 9.13 -2.47 -7.45
C ALA A 16 8.21 -3.29 -8.37
N MET A 17 8.76 -4.02 -9.34
CA MET A 17 7.98 -4.91 -10.22
C MET A 17 7.29 -6.04 -9.45
N VAL A 18 7.99 -6.69 -8.52
CA VAL A 18 7.40 -7.76 -7.68
C VAL A 18 6.29 -7.21 -6.80
N ILE A 19 6.52 -6.10 -6.08
CA ILE A 19 5.49 -5.45 -5.24
C ILE A 19 4.27 -5.08 -6.08
N SER A 20 4.50 -4.52 -7.28
CA SER A 20 3.43 -4.13 -8.20
C SER A 20 2.63 -5.33 -8.72
N ALA A 21 3.29 -6.46 -8.98
CA ALA A 21 2.62 -7.70 -9.37
C ALA A 21 1.74 -8.26 -8.25
N VAL A 22 2.27 -8.32 -7.02
CA VAL A 22 1.51 -8.75 -5.83
C VAL A 22 0.30 -7.84 -5.61
N ARG A 23 0.49 -6.52 -5.64
CA ARG A 23 -0.59 -5.54 -5.45
C ARG A 23 -1.74 -5.71 -6.44
N ARG A 24 -1.46 -6.00 -7.72
CA ARG A 24 -2.50 -6.17 -8.75
C ARG A 24 -3.26 -7.49 -8.64
N ALA A 25 -2.55 -8.58 -8.29
CA ALA A 25 -3.14 -9.91 -8.27
C ALA A 25 -3.65 -10.32 -6.88
N GLY A 26 -3.41 -9.50 -5.84
CA GLY A 26 -3.82 -9.74 -4.46
C GLY A 26 -2.96 -10.79 -3.75
N GLN A 27 -3.02 -12.04 -4.21
CA GLN A 27 -2.30 -13.16 -3.59
C GLN A 27 -1.60 -14.09 -4.62
N PRO A 28 -0.82 -13.56 -5.58
CA PRO A 28 -0.23 -14.39 -6.62
C PRO A 28 0.85 -15.34 -6.07
N SER A 29 1.03 -16.47 -6.72
CA SER A 29 2.18 -17.32 -6.47
C SER A 29 3.47 -16.74 -7.08
N ARG A 30 4.63 -17.23 -6.62
CA ARG A 30 5.94 -16.88 -7.22
C ARG A 30 6.00 -17.20 -8.72
N THR A 31 5.29 -18.24 -9.17
CA THR A 31 5.21 -18.63 -10.59
C THR A 31 4.37 -17.63 -11.40
N GLU A 32 3.26 -17.17 -10.86
CA GLU A 32 2.41 -16.15 -11.50
C GLU A 32 3.11 -14.79 -11.58
N ILE A 33 3.89 -14.44 -10.54
CA ILE A 33 4.75 -13.25 -10.56
C ILE A 33 5.80 -13.40 -11.68
N ALA A 34 6.41 -14.57 -11.87
CA ALA A 34 7.37 -14.80 -12.95
C ALA A 34 6.73 -14.61 -14.33
N ALA A 35 5.55 -15.19 -14.53
CA ALA A 35 4.82 -15.09 -15.80
C ALA A 35 4.45 -13.63 -16.14
N THR A 36 4.08 -12.83 -15.14
CA THR A 36 3.64 -11.43 -15.35
C THR A 36 4.78 -10.42 -15.41
N THR A 37 5.90 -10.68 -14.74
CA THR A 37 7.04 -9.74 -14.66
C THR A 37 8.17 -10.07 -15.63
N GLY A 38 8.25 -11.30 -16.14
CA GLY A 38 9.35 -11.78 -16.99
C GLY A 38 10.67 -11.99 -16.24
N LEU A 39 10.68 -11.89 -14.91
CA LEU A 39 11.86 -12.14 -14.07
C LEU A 39 12.09 -13.64 -13.89
N SER A 40 13.35 -14.04 -13.71
CA SER A 40 13.68 -15.44 -13.43
C SER A 40 13.14 -15.89 -12.07
N HIS A 41 12.85 -17.19 -11.94
CA HIS A 41 12.41 -17.79 -10.67
C HIS A 41 13.41 -17.58 -9.52
N SER A 42 14.72 -17.61 -9.81
CA SER A 42 15.77 -17.33 -8.83
C SER A 42 15.71 -15.89 -8.33
N THR A 43 15.51 -14.93 -9.23
CA THR A 43 15.38 -13.51 -8.89
C THR A 43 14.15 -13.25 -8.03
N ILE A 44 13.01 -13.83 -8.37
CA ILE A 44 11.77 -13.69 -7.59
C ILE A 44 11.91 -14.33 -6.22
N SER A 45 12.55 -15.50 -6.12
CA SER A 45 12.76 -16.17 -4.84
C SER A 45 13.60 -15.31 -3.90
N ALA A 46 14.71 -14.75 -4.39
CA ALA A 46 15.56 -13.84 -3.60
C ALA A 46 14.82 -12.56 -3.19
N ILE A 47 14.16 -11.88 -4.15
CA ILE A 47 13.44 -10.63 -3.87
C ILE A 47 12.27 -10.84 -2.91
N SER A 48 11.48 -11.91 -3.09
CA SER A 48 10.35 -12.20 -2.20
C SER A 48 10.82 -12.55 -0.79
N ALA A 49 11.91 -13.29 -0.64
CA ALA A 49 12.50 -13.57 0.67
C ALA A 49 12.96 -12.28 1.36
N ASP A 50 13.69 -11.40 0.67
CA ASP A 50 14.10 -10.09 1.20
C ASP A 50 12.88 -9.27 1.65
N LEU A 51 11.85 -9.18 0.80
CA LEU A 51 10.64 -8.40 1.09
C LEU A 51 9.81 -8.98 2.25
N ILE A 52 9.80 -10.30 2.44
CA ILE A 52 9.18 -10.95 3.60
C ILE A 52 9.98 -10.65 4.86
N GLN A 53 11.32 -10.74 4.79
CA GLN A 53 12.20 -10.43 5.91
C GLN A 53 12.07 -8.97 6.36
N GLU A 54 11.87 -8.05 5.42
CA GLU A 54 11.61 -6.64 5.66
C GLU A 54 10.17 -6.34 6.10
N GLY A 55 9.28 -7.35 6.16
CA GLY A 55 7.88 -7.17 6.54
C GLY A 55 7.02 -6.45 5.50
N ILE A 56 7.46 -6.34 4.24
CA ILE A 56 6.70 -5.71 3.15
C ILE A 56 5.71 -6.69 2.53
N LEU A 57 6.09 -7.97 2.46
CA LEU A 57 5.25 -9.07 1.98
C LEU A 57 5.00 -10.08 3.09
N THR A 58 3.89 -10.81 2.98
CA THR A 58 3.59 -11.99 3.80
C THR A 58 3.27 -13.18 2.91
N GLU A 59 3.43 -14.38 3.45
CA GLU A 59 2.93 -15.59 2.81
C GLU A 59 1.45 -15.76 3.15
N SER A 60 0.59 -15.76 2.11
CA SER A 60 -0.84 -16.05 2.27
C SER A 60 -1.02 -17.55 2.42
N LYS A 61 -1.79 -17.96 3.45
CA LYS A 61 -2.29 -19.34 3.51
C LYS A 61 -3.14 -19.57 2.27
N ALA A 62 -2.83 -20.62 1.51
CA ALA A 62 -3.55 -20.95 0.29
C ALA A 62 -5.06 -20.85 0.54
N SER A 63 -5.75 -20.02 -0.24
CA SER A 63 -7.21 -20.04 -0.32
C SER A 63 -7.65 -21.50 -0.46
N GLU A 64 -8.69 -21.88 0.27
CA GLU A 64 -9.23 -23.23 0.21
C GLU A 64 -9.31 -23.72 -1.24
N PRO A 65 -8.98 -25.00 -1.50
CA PRO A 65 -8.80 -25.51 -2.85
C PRO A 65 -10.11 -25.47 -3.62
N THR A 66 -10.41 -24.35 -4.29
CA THR A 66 -11.42 -24.33 -5.34
C THR A 66 -10.86 -25.11 -6.53
N ALA A 67 -11.32 -26.35 -6.61
CA ALA A 67 -11.10 -27.32 -7.68
C ALA A 67 -9.66 -27.84 -7.83
N LEU A 68 -9.43 -29.06 -7.32
CA LEU A 68 -8.85 -30.22 -8.03
C LEU A 68 -7.76 -29.98 -9.11
N LYS A 69 -6.88 -29.00 -8.96
CA LYS A 69 -5.66 -28.89 -9.77
C LYS A 69 -4.58 -29.76 -9.12
N ARG A 70 -4.22 -30.86 -9.79
CA ARG A 70 -3.04 -31.67 -9.47
C ARG A 70 -1.79 -30.78 -9.50
N GLY A 71 -1.23 -30.51 -8.32
CA GLY A 71 0.00 -29.74 -8.12
C GLY A 71 0.20 -29.44 -6.64
N ARG A 72 1.45 -29.28 -6.20
CA ARG A 72 1.78 -28.87 -4.83
C ARG A 72 1.08 -27.51 -4.56
N PRO A 73 0.30 -27.36 -3.46
CA PRO A 73 -0.36 -26.10 -3.15
C PRO A 73 0.68 -24.98 -3.14
N GLN A 74 0.51 -23.99 -4.02
CA GLN A 74 1.43 -22.88 -4.12
C GLN A 74 1.09 -21.87 -3.04
N ILE A 75 2.06 -21.53 -2.20
CA ILE A 75 1.93 -20.48 -1.19
C ILE A 75 1.87 -19.15 -1.95
N GLY A 76 0.76 -18.41 -1.78
CA GLY A 76 0.58 -17.09 -2.35
C GLY A 76 1.40 -16.04 -1.59
N LEU A 77 1.76 -14.95 -2.26
CA LEU A 77 2.36 -13.78 -1.63
C LEU A 77 1.33 -12.66 -1.55
N ALA A 78 1.22 -12.00 -0.40
CA ALA A 78 0.37 -10.84 -0.20
C ALA A 78 1.21 -9.66 0.29
N LEU A 79 0.68 -8.44 0.15
CA LEU A 79 1.23 -7.26 0.83
C LEU A 79 0.96 -7.39 2.32
N ASN A 80 1.94 -7.06 3.16
CA ASN A 80 1.70 -6.91 4.59
C ASN A 80 0.92 -5.60 4.84
N PRO A 81 -0.32 -5.63 5.36
CA PRO A 81 -1.08 -4.42 5.69
C PRO A 81 -0.32 -3.46 6.60
N GLU A 82 0.44 -4.02 7.55
CA GLU A 82 1.16 -3.28 8.61
C GLU A 82 2.48 -2.66 8.13
N ALA A 83 2.91 -2.91 6.88
CA ALA A 83 4.20 -2.42 6.38
C ALA A 83 4.30 -0.89 6.32
N ALA A 84 3.17 -0.20 6.15
CA ALA A 84 3.05 1.26 6.13
C ALA A 84 1.57 1.66 6.15
N ALA A 85 1.28 2.88 6.58
CA ALA A 85 -0.02 3.52 6.37
C ALA A 85 0.13 4.84 5.61
N VAL A 86 -0.94 5.25 4.92
CA VAL A 86 -1.06 6.56 4.28
C VAL A 86 -2.30 7.25 4.83
N LEU A 87 -2.15 8.52 5.25
CA LEU A 87 -3.27 9.38 5.57
C LEU A 87 -3.59 10.26 4.36
N THR A 88 -4.82 10.23 3.89
CA THR A 88 -5.30 11.08 2.80
C THR A 88 -6.18 12.18 3.37
N VAL A 89 -6.09 13.37 2.80
CA VAL A 89 -6.97 14.51 3.08
C VAL A 89 -7.55 14.95 1.75
N VAL A 90 -8.87 15.03 1.64
CA VAL A 90 -9.56 15.48 0.42
C VAL A 90 -10.46 16.64 0.79
N LEU A 91 -10.09 17.83 0.32
CA LEU A 91 -10.93 19.01 0.39
C LEU A 91 -11.72 19.13 -0.92
N SER A 92 -13.03 19.05 -0.83
CA SER A 92 -13.94 19.23 -1.97
C SER A 92 -14.99 20.29 -1.61
N LEU A 93 -15.83 20.67 -2.58
CA LEU A 93 -16.87 21.67 -2.32
C LEU A 93 -17.79 21.19 -1.19
N ASN A 94 -17.77 21.96 -0.11
CA ASN A 94 -18.48 21.73 1.13
C ASN A 94 -18.10 20.49 1.96
N PHE A 95 -17.00 19.81 1.65
CA PHE A 95 -16.60 18.62 2.38
C PHE A 95 -15.09 18.54 2.59
N LEU A 96 -14.71 18.09 3.78
CA LEU A 96 -13.37 17.72 4.15
C LEU A 96 -13.39 16.26 4.58
N SER A 97 -12.72 15.40 3.83
CA SER A 97 -12.62 13.98 4.11
C SER A 97 -11.19 13.61 4.47
N VAL A 98 -11.02 12.67 5.39
CA VAL A 98 -9.74 12.05 5.73
C VAL A 98 -9.92 10.55 5.73
N ALA A 99 -8.92 9.81 5.27
CA ALA A 99 -8.88 8.36 5.41
C ALA A 99 -7.47 7.90 5.77
N VAL A 100 -7.38 6.84 6.57
CA VAL A 100 -6.13 6.13 6.85
C VAL A 100 -6.20 4.79 6.12
N ILE A 101 -5.23 4.55 5.25
CA ILE A 101 -5.20 3.42 4.34
C ILE A 101 -3.95 2.59 4.64
N ASP A 102 -4.11 1.29 4.81
CA ASP A 102 -3.02 0.35 5.05
C ASP A 102 -2.15 0.15 3.78
N TYR A 103 -1.04 -0.58 3.91
CA TYR A 103 -0.15 -0.80 2.77
C TYR A 103 -0.75 -1.72 1.70
N ALA A 104 -1.74 -2.55 2.06
CA ALA A 104 -2.49 -3.38 1.13
C ALA A 104 -3.56 -2.59 0.34
N GLY A 105 -3.89 -1.37 0.76
CA GLY A 105 -4.88 -0.49 0.14
C GLY A 105 -6.26 -0.53 0.80
N GLN A 106 -6.41 -1.13 1.98
CA GLN A 106 -7.66 -1.15 2.73
C GLN A 106 -7.80 0.09 3.61
N VAL A 107 -9.01 0.64 3.69
CA VAL A 107 -9.33 1.76 4.58
C VAL A 107 -9.43 1.22 6.01
N ILE A 108 -8.54 1.69 6.88
CA ILE A 108 -8.54 1.36 8.31
C ILE A 108 -9.54 2.26 9.04
N ALA A 109 -9.53 3.56 8.71
CA ALA A 109 -10.41 4.55 9.31
C ALA A 109 -10.72 5.66 8.31
N GLU A 110 -11.92 6.23 8.41
CA GLU A 110 -12.34 7.38 7.61
C GLU A 110 -13.19 8.35 8.42
N GLU A 111 -13.12 9.63 8.04
CA GLU A 111 -13.98 10.70 8.55
C GLU A 111 -14.35 11.61 7.40
N GLN A 112 -15.56 12.16 7.46
CA GLN A 112 -15.98 13.23 6.58
C GLN A 112 -16.73 14.28 7.39
N GLN A 113 -16.33 15.54 7.18
CA GLN A 113 -16.95 16.70 7.78
C GLN A 113 -17.51 17.60 6.67
N ARG A 114 -18.71 18.14 6.92
CA ARG A 114 -19.28 19.18 6.08
C ARG A 114 -18.71 20.54 6.51
N LEU A 115 -18.25 21.33 5.56
CA LEU A 115 -17.77 22.70 5.75
C LEU A 115 -18.53 23.61 4.80
N ASP A 116 -18.79 24.87 5.14
CA ASP A 116 -19.31 25.83 4.16
C ASP A 116 -18.15 26.51 3.44
N THR A 117 -17.47 25.75 2.58
CA THR A 117 -16.14 26.10 2.02
C THR A 117 -16.09 27.42 1.25
N LEU A 118 -17.23 27.91 0.75
CA LEU A 118 -17.32 29.16 0.00
C LEU A 118 -17.37 30.41 0.88
N VAL A 119 -17.87 30.30 2.11
CA VAL A 119 -18.05 31.43 3.03
C VAL A 119 -17.13 31.35 4.24
N MET A 120 -16.55 30.17 4.49
CA MET A 120 -15.58 29.95 5.55
C MET A 120 -14.29 30.75 5.27
N PRO A 121 -13.81 31.55 6.24
CA PRO A 121 -12.51 32.20 6.16
C PRO A 121 -11.38 31.18 5.94
N ARG A 122 -10.37 31.56 5.16
CA ARG A 122 -9.22 30.68 4.84
C ARG A 122 -8.52 30.13 6.09
N GLU A 123 -8.37 30.95 7.12
CA GLU A 123 -7.71 30.55 8.37
C GLU A 123 -8.50 29.45 9.09
N GLU A 124 -9.82 29.59 9.14
CA GLU A 124 -10.72 28.60 9.72
C GLU A 124 -10.68 27.29 8.91
N LEU A 125 -10.71 27.37 7.58
CA LEU A 125 -10.61 26.18 6.72
C LEU A 125 -9.28 25.43 6.91
N ILE A 126 -8.16 26.14 7.02
CA ILE A 126 -6.86 25.53 7.33
C ILE A 126 -6.89 24.92 8.73
N GLY A 127 -7.53 25.59 9.69
CA GLY A 127 -7.76 25.09 11.04
C GLY A 127 -8.49 23.75 11.05
N GLU A 128 -9.59 23.64 10.32
CA GLU A 128 -10.38 22.40 10.18
C GLU A 128 -9.56 21.27 9.52
N CYS A 129 -8.82 21.57 8.45
CA CYS A 129 -7.88 20.62 7.82
C CYS A 129 -6.83 20.11 8.82
N MET A 130 -6.26 20.98 9.65
CA MET A 130 -5.27 20.58 10.65
C MET A 130 -5.91 19.80 11.80
N ALA A 131 -7.13 20.18 12.21
CA ALA A 131 -7.85 19.54 13.30
C ALA A 131 -8.21 18.10 12.96
N ILE A 132 -8.76 17.85 11.76
CA ILE A 132 -9.16 16.50 11.35
C ILE A 132 -7.95 15.56 11.24
N VAL A 133 -6.81 16.05 10.71
CA VAL A 133 -5.56 15.27 10.62
C VAL A 133 -5.02 14.94 12.00
N ARG A 134 -4.96 15.92 12.92
CA ARG A 134 -4.49 15.69 14.29
C ARG A 134 -5.35 14.68 15.03
N ARG A 135 -6.68 14.82 14.94
CA ARG A 135 -7.64 13.90 15.56
C ARG A 135 -7.36 12.45 15.13
N ARG A 136 -7.11 12.24 13.83
CA ARG A 136 -6.80 10.91 13.30
C ARG A 136 -5.43 10.40 13.70
N LEU A 137 -4.39 11.22 13.67
CA LEU A 137 -3.05 10.78 14.10
C LEU A 137 -2.95 10.47 15.60
N GLN A 138 -3.89 10.94 16.40
CA GLN A 138 -3.97 10.72 17.85
C GLN A 138 -4.90 9.56 18.23
N ASP A 139 -5.52 8.91 17.25
CA ASP A 139 -6.42 7.78 17.49
C ASP A 139 -5.62 6.56 18.00
N PRO A 140 -5.85 6.10 19.25
CA PRO A 140 -5.09 5.00 19.84
C PRO A 140 -5.40 3.64 19.21
N ASP A 141 -6.53 3.49 18.51
CA ASP A 141 -6.90 2.26 17.80
C ASP A 141 -6.20 2.16 16.45
N LEU A 142 -5.61 3.26 15.98
CA LEU A 142 -4.66 3.22 14.89
C LEU A 142 -3.28 2.89 15.49
N ASP A 143 -2.78 1.69 15.22
CA ASP A 143 -1.38 1.34 15.48
C ASP A 143 -0.48 2.09 14.47
N VAL A 144 -0.42 3.42 14.61
CA VAL A 144 0.30 4.32 13.69
C VAL A 144 1.79 4.32 14.01
N GLY A 145 2.41 3.14 13.98
CA GLY A 145 3.86 3.00 13.98
C GLY A 145 4.52 3.58 12.72
N SER A 146 3.79 3.78 11.62
CA SER A 146 4.25 4.68 10.54
C SER A 146 3.14 5.06 9.54
N VAL A 147 2.40 6.15 9.79
CA VAL A 147 1.88 6.93 8.65
C VAL A 147 3.12 7.45 7.90
N ALA A 148 3.49 6.75 6.82
CA ALA A 148 4.69 7.04 6.05
C ALA A 148 4.50 8.27 5.15
N ARG A 149 3.24 8.64 4.89
CA ARG A 149 2.90 9.74 4.01
C ARG A 149 1.53 10.34 4.34
N ILE A 150 1.46 11.66 4.25
CA ILE A 150 0.20 12.40 4.15
C ILE A 150 0.04 12.87 2.70
N ALA A 151 -1.12 12.64 2.11
CA ALA A 151 -1.46 13.11 0.77
C ALA A 151 -2.68 14.03 0.83
N MET A 152 -2.62 15.18 0.17
CA MET A 152 -3.74 16.12 0.11
C MET A 152 -4.22 16.25 -1.34
N GLY A 153 -5.53 16.11 -1.55
CA GLY A 153 -6.24 16.43 -2.78
C GLY A 153 -7.19 17.61 -2.55
N ILE A 154 -7.25 18.52 -3.52
CA ILE A 154 -8.14 19.69 -3.57
C ILE A 154 -8.76 19.75 -4.97
#